data_AF-A0A6B3GVE8-F1
#
_entry.id   AF-A0A6B3GVE8-F1
#
_cell.length_a   1.000
_cell.length_b   1.000
_cell.length_c   1.000
_cell.angle_alpha   90.00
_cell.angle_beta   90.00
_cell.angle_gamma   90.00
#
_symmetry.space_group_name_H-M   'P 1'
#
loop_
_entity.id
_entity.type
_entity.pdbx_description
1 polymer ?
#
loop_
_entity_poly.entity_id
_entity_poly.type
_entity_poly.pdbx_seq_one_letter_code
_entity_poly.pdbx_strand_id
1 'polypeptide(L)'
;LGALSRVDGVRVPDGFCVTTEAFRRVVARAPEVDALLDRLAGADPDDRQAVRALSAEVRRAVEEAGIPDGLAAEITGAVARLGEGAAYAVRSSATAEDLPTASFAGQQDTYLN
;
A
#
# COMPACT_ATOMS: atom_id res chain seq x y z
N LEU A 1 12.42 8.61 -2.43
CA LEU A 1 11.91 9.99 -2.72
C LEU A 1 12.43 11.04 -1.73
N GLY A 2 12.21 10.89 -0.42
CA GLY A 2 12.60 11.92 0.56
C GLY A 2 14.10 12.24 0.67
N ALA A 3 14.98 11.36 0.21
CA ALA A 3 16.41 11.67 0.10
C ALA A 3 16.73 12.52 -1.14
N LEU A 4 16.08 12.26 -2.28
CA LEU A 4 16.28 12.96 -3.54
C LEU A 4 15.73 14.39 -3.51
N SER A 5 14.67 14.64 -2.74
CA SER A 5 14.11 16.00 -2.59
C SER A 5 15.04 16.97 -1.85
N ARG A 6 16.13 16.46 -1.25
CA ARG A 6 17.15 17.26 -0.55
C ARG A 6 18.41 17.48 -1.39
N VAL A 7 18.44 17.02 -2.64
CA VAL A 7 19.60 17.14 -3.54
C VAL A 7 19.46 18.41 -4.38
N ASP A 8 20.42 19.33 -4.25
CA ASP A 8 20.45 20.57 -5.03
C ASP A 8 20.48 20.29 -6.54
N GLY A 9 19.65 21.01 -7.29
CA GLY A 9 19.53 20.87 -8.74
C GLY A 9 18.61 19.74 -9.21
N VAL A 10 18.08 18.89 -8.31
CA VAL A 10 17.10 17.85 -8.63
C VAL A 10 15.70 18.32 -8.28
N ARG A 11 14.79 18.34 -9.27
CA ARG A 11 13.38 18.68 -9.05
C ARG A 11 12.57 17.43 -8.75
N VAL A 12 12.08 17.32 -7.52
CA VAL A 12 11.18 16.25 -7.09
C VAL A 12 9.82 16.88 -6.77
N PRO A 13 8.70 16.38 -7.31
CA PRO A 13 7.37 16.85 -6.93
C PRO A 13 7.12 16.69 -5.43
N ASP A 14 6.42 17.64 -4.83
CA ASP A 14 5.98 17.53 -3.44
C ASP A 14 5.00 16.36 -3.27
N GLY A 15 4.98 15.80 -2.06
CA GLY A 15 4.13 14.67 -1.73
C GLY A 15 4.29 14.26 -0.27
N PHE A 16 3.55 13.23 0.12
CA PHE A 16 3.64 12.63 1.45
C PHE A 16 3.56 11.10 1.34
N CYS A 17 3.92 10.41 2.42
CA CYS A 17 3.81 8.97 2.52
C CYS A 17 2.70 8.60 3.50
N VAL A 18 1.79 7.73 3.08
CA VAL A 18 0.94 6.98 4.02
C VAL A 18 1.82 5.91 4.67
N THR A 19 1.99 5.99 5.98
CA THR A 19 2.96 5.16 6.69
C THR A 19 2.47 3.72 6.86
N THR A 20 3.38 2.79 7.17
CA THR A 20 3.00 1.40 7.48
C THR A 20 2.13 1.27 8.74
N GLU A 21 2.14 2.28 9.60
CA GLU A 21 1.21 2.35 10.74
C GLU A 21 -0.24 2.50 10.28
N ALA A 22 -0.50 3.29 9.22
CA ALA A 22 -1.82 3.39 8.62
C ALA A 22 -2.31 2.03 8.10
N PHE A 23 -1.43 1.28 7.43
CA PHE A 23 -1.73 -0.09 6.98
C PHE A 23 -2.10 -1.01 8.15
N ARG A 24 -1.31 -1.02 9.24
CA ARG A 24 -1.61 -1.82 10.44
C ARG A 24 -2.98 -1.49 11.03
N ARG A 25 -3.33 -0.20 11.09
CA ARG A 25 -4.64 0.25 11.60
C ARG A 25 -5.82 -0.21 10.75
N VAL A 26 -5.65 -0.27 9.42
CA VAL A 26 -6.69 -0.79 8.52
C VAL A 26 -6.82 -2.30 8.68
N VAL A 27 -5.71 -3.06 8.60
CA VAL A 27 -5.74 -4.53 8.69
C VAL A 27 -6.25 -5.01 10.05
N ALA A 28 -5.97 -4.27 11.14
CA ALA A 28 -6.51 -4.60 12.47
C ALA A 28 -8.06 -4.59 12.54
N ARG A 29 -8.76 -4.01 11.56
CA ARG A 29 -10.22 -4.03 11.44
C ARG A 29 -10.76 -5.23 10.66
N ALA A 30 -9.89 -6.01 10.02
CA ALA A 30 -10.21 -7.23 9.29
C ALA A 30 -9.38 -8.40 9.87
N PRO A 31 -9.67 -8.85 11.11
CA PRO A 31 -8.91 -9.92 11.77
C PRO A 31 -8.90 -11.24 10.99
N GLU A 32 -9.87 -11.46 10.10
CA GLU A 32 -9.91 -12.59 9.17
C GLU A 32 -8.73 -12.61 8.19
N VAL A 33 -8.08 -11.46 7.93
CA VAL A 33 -6.91 -11.39 7.05
C VAL A 33 -5.77 -12.28 7.56
N ASP A 34 -5.52 -12.32 8.86
CA ASP A 34 -4.46 -13.17 9.43
C ASP A 34 -4.73 -14.65 9.17
N ALA A 35 -5.96 -15.10 9.40
CA ALA A 35 -6.35 -16.48 9.12
C ALA A 35 -6.30 -16.83 7.62
N LEU A 36 -6.63 -15.88 6.74
CA LEU A 36 -6.51 -16.04 5.30
C LEU A 36 -5.04 -16.11 4.85
N LEU A 37 -4.16 -15.32 5.46
CA LEU A 37 -2.72 -15.36 5.22
C LEU A 37 -2.10 -16.68 5.69
N ASP A 38 -2.52 -17.21 6.84
CA ASP A 38 -2.07 -18.53 7.33
C ASP A 38 -2.49 -19.64 6.37
N ARG A 39 -3.73 -19.60 5.86
CA ARG A 39 -4.23 -20.54 4.84
C ARG A 39 -3.42 -20.43 3.54
N LEU A 40 -3.12 -19.21 3.10
CA LEU A 40 -2.32 -18.97 1.89
C LEU A 40 -0.87 -19.45 2.05
N ALA A 41 -0.26 -19.24 3.22
CA ALA A 41 1.09 -19.69 3.53
C ALA A 41 1.22 -21.22 3.54
N GLY A 42 0.13 -21.93 3.91
CA GLY A 42 0.05 -23.39 3.86
C GLY A 42 -0.40 -23.98 2.53
N ALA A 43 -0.77 -23.16 1.54
CA ALA A 43 -1.23 -23.64 0.24
C ALA A 43 -0.07 -24.17 -0.62
N ASP A 44 -0.35 -25.15 -1.47
CA ASP A 44 0.60 -25.62 -2.48
C ASP A 44 0.90 -24.49 -3.50
N PRO A 45 2.15 -24.03 -3.63
CA PRO A 45 2.51 -22.98 -4.61
C PRO A 45 2.21 -23.35 -6.07
N ASP A 46 2.17 -24.65 -6.39
CA ASP A 46 1.87 -25.14 -7.73
C ASP A 46 0.35 -25.21 -8.00
N ASP A 47 -0.49 -25.19 -6.96
CA ASP A 47 -1.95 -25.03 -7.10
C ASP A 47 -2.32 -23.55 -7.32
N ARG A 48 -2.13 -23.11 -8.56
CA ARG A 48 -2.43 -21.74 -9.00
C ARG A 48 -3.90 -21.37 -8.79
N GLN A 49 -4.83 -22.32 -8.80
CA GLN A 49 -6.25 -22.02 -8.62
C GLN A 49 -6.54 -21.72 -7.15
N ALA A 50 -6.04 -22.54 -6.23
CA ALA A 50 -6.16 -22.30 -4.80
C ALA A 50 -5.48 -20.99 -4.38
N VAL A 51 -4.25 -20.74 -4.85
CA VAL A 51 -3.53 -19.49 -4.57
C VAL A 51 -4.30 -18.27 -5.04
N ARG A 52 -4.87 -18.31 -6.27
CA ARG A 52 -5.68 -17.20 -6.80
C ARG A 52 -6.95 -16.96 -5.98
N ALA A 53 -7.65 -18.02 -5.58
CA ALA A 53 -8.87 -17.91 -4.79
C ALA A 53 -8.59 -17.30 -3.41
N LEU A 54 -7.59 -17.83 -2.70
CA LEU A 54 -7.17 -17.31 -1.39
C LEU A 54 -6.66 -15.87 -1.48
N SER A 55 -5.88 -15.53 -2.50
CA SER A 55 -5.40 -14.15 -2.71
C SER A 55 -6.56 -13.17 -2.97
N ALA A 56 -7.61 -13.62 -3.68
CA ALA A 56 -8.80 -12.81 -3.90
C ALA A 56 -9.61 -12.62 -2.61
N GLU A 57 -9.69 -13.64 -1.75
CA GLU A 57 -10.30 -13.52 -0.41
C GLU A 57 -9.53 -12.50 0.45
N VAL A 58 -8.20 -12.58 0.50
CA VAL A 58 -7.36 -11.62 1.24
C VAL A 58 -7.58 -10.19 0.72
N ARG A 59 -7.54 -10.00 -0.60
CA ARG A 59 -7.75 -8.68 -1.23
C ARG A 59 -9.10 -8.10 -0.82
N ARG A 60 -10.17 -8.90 -0.93
CA ARG A 60 -11.52 -8.47 -0.58
C ARG A 60 -11.62 -8.05 0.88
N ALA A 61 -11.07 -8.84 1.80
CA ALA A 61 -11.11 -8.52 3.23
C ALA A 61 -10.43 -7.17 3.54
N VAL A 62 -9.29 -6.89 2.89
CA VAL A 62 -8.60 -5.59 3.03
C VAL A 62 -9.42 -4.44 2.44
N GLU A 63 -10.05 -4.64 1.27
CA GLU A 63 -10.91 -3.63 0.63
C GLU A 63 -12.17 -3.33 1.46
N GLU A 64 -12.77 -4.35 2.07
CA GLU A 64 -14.00 -4.25 2.89
C GLU A 64 -13.74 -3.67 4.30
N ALA A 65 -12.51 -3.77 4.82
CA ALA A 65 -12.13 -3.22 6.13
C ALA A 65 -12.41 -1.71 6.27
N GLY A 66 -12.31 -0.99 5.15
CA GLY A 66 -12.49 0.45 5.05
C GLY A 66 -11.36 1.26 5.71
N ILE A 67 -11.27 2.54 5.37
CA ILE A 67 -10.30 3.47 5.97
C ILE A 67 -10.94 4.12 7.21
N PRO A 68 -10.32 4.05 8.41
CA PRO A 68 -10.81 4.75 9.59
C PRO A 68 -10.94 6.26 9.39
N ASP A 69 -12.01 6.88 9.89
CA ASP A 69 -12.30 8.32 9.69
C ASP A 69 -11.12 9.24 10.08
N GLY A 70 -10.44 8.95 11.19
CA GLY A 70 -9.28 9.74 11.61
C GLY A 70 -8.13 9.66 10.60
N LEU A 71 -7.87 8.47 10.06
CA LEU A 71 -6.86 8.27 9.02
C LEU A 71 -7.29 8.93 7.69
N ALA A 72 -8.56 8.81 7.32
CA ALA A 72 -9.10 9.48 6.14
C ALA A 72 -8.93 10.99 6.25
N ALA A 73 -9.23 11.59 7.41
CA ALA A 73 -9.06 13.02 7.67
C ALA A 73 -7.59 13.46 7.64
N GLU A 74 -6.65 12.64 8.15
CA GLU A 74 -5.21 12.92 8.05
C GLU A 74 -4.74 12.94 6.58
N ILE A 75 -5.19 11.97 5.77
CA ILE A 75 -4.84 11.85 4.35
C ILE A 75 -5.44 13.00 3.54
N THR A 76 -6.75 13.26 3.68
CA THR A 76 -7.41 14.36 2.95
C THR A 76 -6.88 15.72 3.38
N GLY A 77 -6.56 15.90 4.66
CA GLY A 77 -5.90 17.12 5.14
C GLY A 77 -4.51 17.33 4.54
N ALA A 78 -3.75 16.26 4.26
CA ALA A 78 -2.48 16.35 3.55
C ALA A 78 -2.67 16.71 2.07
N VAL A 79 -3.65 16.11 1.40
CA VAL A 79 -4.04 16.45 0.02
C VAL A 79 -4.47 17.92 -0.08
N ALA A 80 -5.30 18.40 0.85
CA ALA A 80 -5.75 19.79 0.88
C ALA A 80 -4.61 20.80 0.96
N ARG A 81 -3.55 20.48 1.72
CA ARG A 81 -2.35 21.33 1.81
C ARG A 81 -1.52 21.35 0.53
N LEU A 82 -1.57 20.29 -0.27
CA LEU A 82 -0.85 20.19 -1.55
C LEU A 82 -1.67 20.73 -2.73
N GLY A 83 -2.99 20.79 -2.58
CA GLY A 83 -3.94 21.35 -3.55
C GLY A 83 -4.97 20.32 -3.99
N GLU A 84 -6.21 20.44 -3.52
CA GLU A 84 -7.30 19.50 -3.83
C GLU A 84 -7.62 19.35 -5.33
N GLY A 85 -7.39 20.40 -6.13
CA GLY A 85 -7.65 20.39 -7.58
C GLY A 85 -6.49 19.88 -8.44
N ALA A 86 -5.40 19.43 -7.83
CA ALA A 86 -4.24 18.89 -8.55
C ALA A 86 -4.43 17.39 -8.85
N ALA A 87 -3.73 16.91 -9.88
CA ALA A 87 -3.59 15.49 -10.15
C ALA A 87 -2.51 14.87 -9.24
N TYR A 88 -2.74 13.66 -8.76
CA TYR A 88 -1.84 12.94 -7.86
C TYR A 88 -1.41 11.59 -8.45
N ALA A 89 -0.18 11.18 -8.12
CA ALA A 89 0.27 9.82 -8.34
C ALA A 89 0.24 9.05 -7.01
N VAL A 90 -0.59 8.00 -6.93
CA VAL A 90 -0.61 7.09 -5.78
C VAL A 90 0.31 5.91 -6.10
N ARG A 91 1.44 5.86 -5.40
CA ARG A 91 2.47 4.85 -5.58
C ARG A 91 2.62 4.04 -4.31
N SER A 92 2.55 2.73 -4.48
CA SER A 92 2.92 1.77 -3.48
C SER A 92 4.45 1.79 -3.27
N SER A 93 4.88 1.63 -2.01
CA SER A 93 6.29 1.56 -1.64
C SER A 93 6.42 0.53 -0.53
N ALA A 94 6.97 -0.64 -0.86
CA ALA A 94 7.14 -1.71 0.11
C ALA A 94 8.43 -1.51 0.92
N THR A 95 8.38 -1.83 2.22
CA THR A 95 9.56 -1.78 3.09
C THR A 95 10.67 -2.76 2.69
N ALA A 96 10.33 -3.78 1.88
CA ALA A 96 11.25 -4.79 1.37
C ALA A 96 11.58 -4.61 -0.13
N GLU A 97 11.12 -3.51 -0.76
CA GLU A 97 11.32 -3.25 -2.20
C GLU A 97 12.80 -3.08 -2.57
N ASP A 98 13.61 -2.64 -1.61
CA ASP A 98 15.06 -2.40 -1.71
C ASP A 98 15.89 -3.38 -0.86
N LEU A 99 15.52 -4.67 -0.82
CA LEU A 99 16.41 -5.68 -0.24
C LEU A 99 17.52 -6.03 -1.23
N PRO A 100 18.80 -6.19 -0.80
CA PRO A 100 19.92 -6.53 -1.70
C PRO A 100 19.70 -7.82 -2.51
N THR A 101 18.83 -8.70 -2.03
CA THR A 101 18.55 -10.04 -2.58
C THR A 101 17.16 -10.17 -3.20
N ALA A 102 16.30 -9.15 -3.13
CA ALA A 102 14.94 -9.19 -3.66
C ALA A 102 14.48 -7.78 -4.04
N SER A 103 14.19 -7.59 -5.33
CA SER A 103 13.48 -6.40 -5.82
C SER A 103 12.07 -6.80 -6.22
N PHE A 104 11.09 -6.09 -5.70
CA PHE A 104 9.67 -6.27 -6.02
C PHE A 104 9.18 -5.22 -7.04
N ALA A 105 10.11 -4.62 -7.79
CA ALA A 105 9.81 -3.59 -8.78
C ALA A 105 8.77 -4.09 -9.79
N GLY A 106 7.67 -3.33 -9.94
CA GLY A 106 6.59 -3.63 -10.88
C GLY A 106 5.57 -4.67 -10.41
N GLN A 107 5.65 -5.15 -9.17
CA GLN A 107 4.62 -6.06 -8.61
C GLN A 107 3.43 -5.35 -7.96
N GLN A 108 3.53 -4.04 -7.75
CA GLN A 108 2.54 -3.28 -7.03
C GLN A 108 1.82 -2.28 -7.94
N ASP A 109 0.53 -2.10 -7.69
CA ASP A 109 -0.29 -1.19 -8.47
C ASP A 109 0.17 0.26 -8.25
N THR A 110 0.17 1.05 -9.33
CA THR A 110 0.38 2.50 -9.34
C THR A 110 -0.79 3.14 -10.05
N TYR A 111 -1.39 4.16 -9.42
CA TYR A 111 -2.50 4.92 -9.97
C TYR A 111 -2.05 6.35 -10.28
N LEU A 112 -2.46 6.87 -11.44
CA LEU A 112 -2.10 8.19 -11.95
C LEU A 112 -3.37 9.00 -12.25
N ASN A 113 -3.25 10.33 -12.18
CA ASN A 113 -4.26 11.36 -12.45
C ASN A 113 -5.15 11.72 -11.25
#